data_AF-A0A925JE85-F1
#
_entry.id   AF-A0A925JE85-F1
#
_cell.length_a   1.000
_cell.length_b   1.000
_cell.length_c   1.000
_cell.angle_alpha   90.00
_cell.angle_beta   90.00
_cell.angle_gamma   90.00
#
_symmetry.space_group_name_H-M   'P 1'
#
loop_
_entity.id
_entity.type
_entity.pdbx_description
1 polymer ?
#
loop_
_entity_poly.entity_id
_entity_poly.type
_entity_poly.pdbx_seq_one_letter_code
_entity_poly.pdbx_strand_id
1 'polypeptide(L)'
;MKPNDENGKLPTAQRPFRVLIIAGSGRRQYNCPGVDSKSRTLMLRMAERLPQEWEIDYEDLGNVYARARIQSCNACVSTSMALCIFPCNCYEKNNSAEPDLMWDLDLYARLDLADAWAIIAPVNWYAPTSNLKLMFDRLVCMNGGNPREDLIEHKNQELAMKLEHEPIWEELSLNHLEGRTAGFFCYGDGGGDELDESGRPKILRHKNYFDPDEEPFDDMRDTYAPLVWQCRYGGVEAPDNLWRYVEFGQGKKYSENQAEHMATETNVFADFDEWTDQFAAFVGQKGKVEPGKYRAYGYEAPGHLLNDLKLKWREIKIGLGHPPADSSPARQEELDLNKDETLRPKKSEGEKLRES
;
A
#
# COMPACT_ATOMS: atom_id res chain seq x y z
N MET A 1 24.27 6.10 -6.16
CA MET A 1 24.29 6.30 -7.64
C MET A 1 22.88 6.58 -8.11
N LYS A 2 22.68 7.20 -9.28
CA LYS A 2 21.31 7.43 -9.77
C LYS A 2 20.63 6.08 -10.08
N PRO A 3 19.39 5.85 -9.65
CA PRO A 3 18.64 4.66 -10.03
C PRO A 3 18.52 4.55 -11.56
N ASN A 4 18.72 3.34 -12.08
CA ASN A 4 18.51 3.03 -13.50
C ASN A 4 17.73 1.73 -13.64
N ASP A 5 16.45 1.83 -14.01
CA ASP A 5 15.55 0.68 -14.13
C ASP A 5 16.03 -0.35 -15.16
N GLU A 6 16.83 0.06 -16.16
CA GLU A 6 17.43 -0.84 -17.14
C GLU A 6 18.38 -1.86 -16.52
N ASN A 7 18.92 -1.59 -15.32
CA ASN A 7 19.70 -2.56 -14.57
C ASN A 7 18.88 -3.77 -14.12
N GLY A 8 17.54 -3.69 -14.16
CA GLY A 8 16.64 -4.82 -13.97
C GLY A 8 16.76 -5.93 -15.03
N LYS A 9 17.40 -5.63 -16.18
CA LYS A 9 17.70 -6.59 -17.26
C LYS A 9 19.02 -7.36 -17.04
N LEU A 10 19.87 -6.90 -16.11
CA LEU A 10 21.15 -7.52 -15.83
C LEU A 10 20.97 -8.71 -14.86
N PRO A 11 21.84 -9.73 -14.92
CA PRO A 11 21.90 -10.76 -13.89
C PRO A 11 22.11 -10.14 -12.50
N THR A 12 21.54 -10.75 -11.46
CA THR A 12 21.62 -10.25 -10.06
C THR A 12 23.05 -9.97 -9.60
N ALA A 13 24.01 -10.81 -10.00
CA ALA A 13 25.42 -10.61 -9.70
C ALA A 13 26.03 -9.33 -10.33
N GLN A 14 25.48 -8.83 -11.44
CA GLN A 14 26.02 -7.73 -12.24
C GLN A 14 25.30 -6.38 -12.03
N ARG A 15 24.01 -6.39 -11.67
CA ARG A 15 23.28 -5.15 -11.34
C ARG A 15 23.75 -4.54 -10.01
N PRO A 16 23.66 -3.23 -9.79
CA PRO A 16 23.83 -2.65 -8.45
C PRO A 16 22.76 -3.15 -7.46
N PHE A 17 23.07 -3.03 -6.17
CA PHE A 17 22.08 -3.22 -5.11
C PHE A 17 21.10 -2.06 -5.14
N ARG A 18 19.80 -2.31 -4.96
CA ARG A 18 18.77 -1.26 -5.04
C ARG A 18 17.88 -1.23 -3.81
N VAL A 19 17.68 -0.02 -3.26
CA VAL A 19 16.75 0.24 -2.16
C VAL A 19 15.68 1.21 -2.65
N LEU A 20 14.43 0.94 -2.30
CA LEU A 20 13.31 1.88 -2.47
C LEU A 20 12.90 2.48 -1.13
N ILE A 21 13.03 3.79 -0.97
CA ILE A 21 12.64 4.52 0.24
C ILE A 21 11.29 5.21 0.00
N ILE A 22 10.30 4.94 0.85
CA ILE A 22 8.94 5.48 0.74
C ILE A 22 8.68 6.44 1.91
N ALA A 23 8.47 7.71 1.59
CA ALA A 23 7.87 8.67 2.52
C ALA A 23 6.35 8.54 2.49
N GLY A 24 5.78 7.99 3.57
CA GLY A 24 4.34 7.70 3.67
C GLY A 24 3.52 8.76 4.40
N SER A 25 3.98 10.01 4.52
CA SER A 25 3.14 11.08 5.11
C SER A 25 2.06 11.52 4.12
N GLY A 26 0.87 11.90 4.61
CA GLY A 26 -0.15 12.51 3.76
C GLY A 26 0.20 13.93 3.29
N ARG A 27 1.20 14.58 3.92
CA ARG A 27 1.71 15.90 3.56
C ARG A 27 2.83 15.79 2.52
N ARG A 28 2.86 16.73 1.57
CA ARG A 28 3.88 16.83 0.53
C ARG A 28 4.36 18.26 0.35
N GLN A 29 5.56 18.39 -0.21
CA GLN A 29 6.15 19.67 -0.61
C GLN A 29 5.16 20.51 -1.44
N TYR A 30 4.98 21.77 -1.05
CA TYR A 30 4.11 22.77 -1.72
C TYR A 30 2.60 22.46 -1.76
N ASN A 31 2.08 21.58 -0.90
CA ASN A 31 0.63 21.38 -0.73
C ASN A 31 0.17 21.68 0.71
N CYS A 32 -1.13 21.92 0.92
CA CYS A 32 -1.76 22.16 2.22
C CYS A 32 -1.25 21.15 3.27
N PRO A 33 -0.62 21.60 4.39
CA PRO A 33 -0.64 22.95 4.98
C PRO A 33 0.54 23.88 4.60
N GLY A 34 1.30 23.61 3.53
CA GLY A 34 2.37 24.48 3.03
C GLY A 34 3.73 24.27 3.70
N VAL A 35 3.89 23.17 4.43
CA VAL A 35 5.13 22.80 5.15
C VAL A 35 5.50 21.36 4.81
N ASP A 36 6.79 21.10 4.55
CA ASP A 36 7.33 19.78 4.23
C ASP A 36 7.00 18.73 5.30
N SER A 37 6.83 17.47 4.89
CA SER A 37 6.59 16.38 5.82
C SER A 37 7.88 15.90 6.46
N LYS A 38 7.80 15.49 7.73
CA LYS A 38 8.93 14.87 8.43
C LYS A 38 9.42 13.62 7.71
N SER A 39 8.49 12.79 7.19
CA SER A 39 8.81 11.62 6.37
C SER A 39 9.67 11.96 5.17
N ARG A 40 9.38 13.06 4.45
CA ARG A 40 10.21 13.49 3.32
C ARG A 40 11.61 13.89 3.77
N THR A 41 11.73 14.65 4.87
CA THR A 41 13.04 15.02 5.44
C THR A 41 13.85 13.77 5.82
N LEU A 42 13.24 12.81 6.51
CA LEU A 42 13.88 11.57 6.92
C LEU A 42 14.25 10.68 5.71
N MET A 43 13.38 10.58 4.71
CA MET A 43 13.65 9.87 3.45
C MET A 43 14.90 10.42 2.75
N LEU A 44 15.00 11.76 2.61
CA LEU A 44 16.17 12.39 2.00
C LEU A 44 17.44 12.18 2.84
N ARG A 45 17.31 12.26 4.18
CA ARG A 45 18.42 11.98 5.10
C ARG A 45 18.94 10.54 4.96
N MET A 46 18.04 9.56 4.87
CA MET A 46 18.41 8.16 4.63
C MET A 46 19.09 8.00 3.27
N ALA A 47 18.58 8.65 2.23
CA ALA A 47 19.17 8.59 0.89
C ALA A 47 20.61 9.13 0.84
N GLU A 48 20.94 10.14 1.65
CA GLU A 48 22.31 10.66 1.78
C GLU A 48 23.22 9.73 2.61
N ARG A 49 22.64 8.94 3.51
CA ARG A 49 23.38 8.09 4.47
C ARG A 49 23.64 6.67 3.97
N LEU A 50 22.77 6.13 3.13
CA LEU A 50 22.96 4.80 2.54
C LEU A 50 24.24 4.74 1.68
N PRO A 51 24.83 3.54 1.46
CA PRO A 51 25.99 3.37 0.60
C PRO A 51 25.75 3.93 -0.81
N GLN A 52 26.61 4.85 -1.24
CA GLN A 52 26.41 5.63 -2.47
C GLN A 52 26.73 4.84 -3.75
N GLU A 53 27.26 3.64 -3.63
CA GLU A 53 27.36 2.63 -4.70
C GLU A 53 26.04 1.85 -4.91
N TRP A 54 25.04 2.03 -4.05
CA TRP A 54 23.69 1.48 -4.26
C TRP A 54 22.84 2.41 -5.12
N GLU A 55 21.88 1.82 -5.82
CA GLU A 55 20.76 2.55 -6.41
C GLU A 55 19.76 2.90 -5.32
N ILE A 56 19.70 4.18 -5.01
CA ILE A 56 18.81 4.72 -3.98
C ILE A 56 17.63 5.36 -4.70
N ASP A 57 16.56 4.59 -4.81
CA ASP A 57 15.29 5.02 -5.36
C ASP A 57 14.39 5.51 -4.22
N TYR A 58 13.63 6.58 -4.42
CA TYR A 58 12.73 7.08 -3.39
C TYR A 58 11.48 7.75 -3.95
N GLU A 59 10.40 7.71 -3.18
CA GLU A 59 9.14 8.37 -3.52
C GLU A 59 8.42 8.92 -2.30
N ASP A 60 7.77 10.07 -2.49
CA ASP A 60 6.87 10.67 -1.52
C ASP A 60 5.43 10.39 -1.94
N LEU A 61 4.68 9.64 -1.12
CA LEU A 61 3.28 9.29 -1.39
C LEU A 61 2.29 10.40 -0.97
N GLY A 62 2.78 11.53 -0.46
CA GLY A 62 1.95 12.61 0.05
C GLY A 62 1.01 13.19 -1.01
N ASN A 63 -0.13 13.67 -0.55
CA ASN A 63 -1.18 14.22 -1.41
C ASN A 63 -0.75 15.55 -2.02
N VAL A 64 -1.09 15.77 -3.29
CA VAL A 64 -0.87 17.03 -4.01
C VAL A 64 -2.13 17.39 -4.77
N TYR A 65 -2.53 18.66 -4.71
CA TYR A 65 -3.63 19.16 -5.52
C TYR A 65 -3.36 18.91 -7.02
N ALA A 66 -4.38 18.46 -7.75
CA ALA A 66 -4.30 18.16 -9.19
C ALA A 66 -3.28 17.07 -9.59
N ARG A 67 -2.80 16.24 -8.65
CA ARG A 67 -2.09 15.00 -8.96
C ARG A 67 -3.01 13.79 -8.77
N ALA A 68 -2.74 12.71 -9.50
CA ALA A 68 -3.35 11.41 -9.27
C ALA A 68 -3.25 11.01 -7.79
N ARG A 69 -4.29 10.36 -7.28
CA ARG A 69 -4.31 9.72 -5.97
C ARG A 69 -4.03 8.23 -6.15
N ILE A 70 -3.59 7.56 -5.08
CA ILE A 70 -3.61 6.09 -5.08
C ILE A 70 -5.08 5.69 -5.01
N GLN A 71 -5.55 4.96 -6.01
CA GLN A 71 -6.91 4.45 -6.02
C GLN A 71 -7.03 3.23 -5.08
N SER A 72 -8.22 3.02 -4.51
CA SER A 72 -8.47 1.91 -3.59
C SER A 72 -8.42 0.55 -4.30
N CYS A 73 -8.13 -0.52 -3.56
CA CYS A 73 -8.27 -1.86 -4.10
C CYS A 73 -9.74 -2.21 -4.36
N ASN A 74 -10.04 -2.80 -5.52
CA ASN A 74 -11.38 -3.31 -5.85
C ASN A 74 -11.70 -4.67 -5.18
N ALA A 75 -10.83 -5.14 -4.29
CA ALA A 75 -11.00 -6.36 -3.52
C ALA A 75 -11.29 -7.63 -4.34
N CYS A 76 -10.68 -7.75 -5.54
CA CYS A 76 -10.88 -8.88 -6.46
C CYS A 76 -10.65 -10.25 -5.79
N VAL A 77 -9.69 -10.33 -4.87
CA VAL A 77 -9.39 -11.53 -4.07
C VAL A 77 -10.60 -12.05 -3.27
N SER A 78 -11.55 -11.19 -2.92
CA SER A 78 -12.78 -11.60 -2.21
C SER A 78 -13.74 -12.41 -3.08
N THR A 79 -13.48 -12.48 -4.39
CA THR A 79 -14.15 -13.42 -5.30
C THR A 79 -13.31 -14.69 -5.48
N SER A 80 -12.04 -14.52 -5.81
CA SER A 80 -11.06 -15.59 -6.07
C SER A 80 -9.67 -14.96 -6.14
N MET A 81 -8.63 -15.65 -5.64
CA MET A 81 -7.25 -15.16 -5.80
C MET A 81 -6.85 -15.09 -7.28
N ALA A 82 -7.40 -15.97 -8.12
CA ALA A 82 -7.17 -15.95 -9.56
C ALA A 82 -7.69 -14.68 -10.26
N LEU A 83 -8.63 -13.95 -9.65
CA LEU A 83 -9.14 -12.67 -10.14
C LEU A 83 -8.24 -11.47 -9.74
N CYS A 84 -7.39 -11.66 -8.73
CA CYS A 84 -6.45 -10.66 -8.25
C CYS A 84 -5.17 -10.70 -9.08
N ILE A 85 -5.09 -9.90 -10.14
CA ILE A 85 -3.93 -9.94 -11.07
C ILE A 85 -2.68 -9.31 -10.46
N PHE A 86 -1.51 -9.90 -10.72
CA PHE A 86 -0.20 -9.30 -10.43
C PHE A 86 0.58 -8.96 -11.71
N PRO A 87 1.04 -7.71 -11.91
CA PRO A 87 0.68 -6.51 -11.14
C PRO A 87 -0.80 -6.14 -11.31
N CYS A 88 -1.36 -5.34 -10.39
CA CYS A 88 -2.81 -5.11 -10.32
C CYS A 88 -3.38 -4.43 -11.59
N ASN A 89 -4.31 -5.11 -12.27
CA ASN A 89 -5.00 -4.65 -13.48
C ASN A 89 -6.31 -3.87 -13.21
N CYS A 90 -6.57 -3.39 -11.98
CA CYS A 90 -7.78 -2.61 -11.72
C CYS A 90 -7.72 -1.17 -12.23
N TYR A 91 -6.52 -0.64 -12.47
CA TYR A 91 -6.29 0.70 -13.02
C TYR A 91 -5.13 0.61 -14.02
N GLU A 92 -4.88 1.70 -14.72
CA GLU A 92 -3.93 1.76 -15.83
C GLU A 92 -3.07 3.02 -15.72
N LYS A 93 -1.88 2.97 -16.32
CA LYS A 93 -0.98 4.12 -16.40
C LYS A 93 -1.54 5.22 -17.29
N ASN A 94 -1.47 6.48 -16.83
CA ASN A 94 -1.93 7.67 -17.56
C ASN A 94 -3.43 7.66 -17.94
N ASN A 95 -4.28 6.94 -17.20
CA ASN A 95 -5.73 6.95 -17.46
C ASN A 95 -6.33 8.29 -16.99
N SER A 96 -7.03 8.99 -17.89
CA SER A 96 -7.62 10.31 -17.61
C SER A 96 -8.97 10.24 -16.89
N ALA A 97 -9.70 9.13 -17.04
CA ALA A 97 -10.97 8.89 -16.37
C ALA A 97 -10.76 8.40 -14.93
N GLU A 98 -9.75 7.56 -14.72
CA GLU A 98 -9.40 6.94 -13.44
C GLU A 98 -7.89 7.07 -13.17
N PRO A 99 -7.38 8.29 -12.91
CA PRO A 99 -5.96 8.49 -12.66
C PRO A 99 -5.51 7.74 -11.39
N ASP A 100 -4.44 6.96 -11.49
CA ASP A 100 -3.89 6.15 -10.40
C ASP A 100 -2.39 6.41 -10.19
N LEU A 101 -2.07 6.91 -9.00
CA LEU A 101 -0.71 7.32 -8.65
C LEU A 101 0.30 6.16 -8.67
N MET A 102 -0.13 4.93 -8.32
CA MET A 102 0.79 3.79 -8.30
C MET A 102 1.25 3.43 -9.71
N TRP A 103 0.35 3.42 -10.69
CA TRP A 103 0.70 3.17 -12.08
C TRP A 103 1.47 4.32 -12.71
N ASP A 104 1.06 5.56 -12.46
CA ASP A 104 1.74 6.76 -12.99
C ASP A 104 3.20 6.87 -12.50
N LEU A 105 3.50 6.29 -11.33
CA LEU A 105 4.85 6.25 -10.74
C LEU A 105 5.63 4.96 -11.03
N ASP A 106 5.06 4.03 -11.80
CA ASP A 106 5.63 2.69 -12.03
C ASP A 106 5.94 1.94 -10.71
N LEU A 107 5.13 2.15 -9.68
CA LEU A 107 5.47 1.74 -8.32
C LEU A 107 5.55 0.22 -8.16
N TYR A 108 4.72 -0.56 -8.88
CA TYR A 108 4.84 -2.03 -8.91
C TYR A 108 6.20 -2.47 -9.44
N ALA A 109 6.68 -1.86 -10.53
CA ALA A 109 7.99 -2.17 -11.10
C ALA A 109 9.12 -1.73 -10.18
N ARG A 110 9.02 -0.57 -9.52
CA ARG A 110 10.03 -0.08 -8.57
C ARG A 110 10.13 -0.96 -7.31
N LEU A 111 8.99 -1.44 -6.79
CA LEU A 111 8.93 -2.39 -5.68
C LEU A 111 9.55 -3.75 -6.08
N ASP A 112 9.29 -4.21 -7.30
CA ASP A 112 9.93 -5.39 -7.89
C ASP A 112 11.45 -5.20 -8.08
N LEU A 113 11.90 -4.07 -8.60
CA LEU A 113 13.33 -3.83 -8.85
C LEU A 113 14.18 -3.72 -7.57
N ALA A 114 13.57 -3.31 -6.45
CA ALA A 114 14.28 -3.12 -5.19
C ALA A 114 14.60 -4.45 -4.47
N ASP A 115 15.81 -4.53 -3.92
CA ASP A 115 16.23 -5.60 -3.00
C ASP A 115 15.62 -5.41 -1.61
N ALA A 116 15.42 -4.16 -1.21
CA ALA A 116 14.81 -3.80 0.06
C ALA A 116 13.95 -2.53 -0.03
N TRP A 117 12.94 -2.46 0.83
CA TRP A 117 12.03 -1.33 0.99
C TRP A 117 12.24 -0.69 2.35
N ALA A 118 12.37 0.64 2.39
CA ALA A 118 12.43 1.42 3.62
C ALA A 118 11.21 2.33 3.70
N ILE A 119 10.32 2.08 4.66
CA ILE A 119 9.02 2.77 4.77
C ILE A 119 9.06 3.71 5.97
N ILE A 120 8.90 5.01 5.73
CA ILE A 120 9.04 6.06 6.74
C ILE A 120 7.75 6.87 6.81
N ALA A 121 6.97 6.74 7.89
CA ALA A 121 5.62 7.31 7.94
C ALA A 121 5.13 7.60 9.36
N PRO A 122 4.25 8.61 9.54
CA PRO A 122 3.66 8.92 10.82
C PRO A 122 2.52 7.96 11.18
N VAL A 123 2.25 7.81 12.47
CA VAL A 123 1.00 7.24 12.97
C VAL A 123 -0.12 8.26 12.83
N ASN A 124 -1.21 7.86 12.17
CA ASN A 124 -2.47 8.62 12.12
C ASN A 124 -3.56 7.78 12.81
N TRP A 125 -4.07 8.23 13.96
CA TRP A 125 -5.15 7.54 14.69
C TRP A 125 -4.91 6.04 14.89
N TYR A 126 -3.82 5.68 15.56
CA TYR A 126 -3.47 4.27 15.84
C TYR A 126 -3.32 3.39 14.58
N ALA A 127 -3.02 4.00 13.43
CA ALA A 127 -2.89 3.30 12.16
C ALA A 127 -1.85 3.97 11.24
N PRO A 128 -1.43 3.28 10.16
CA PRO A 128 -0.63 3.90 9.12
C PRO A 128 -1.46 4.97 8.38
N THR A 129 -0.77 5.87 7.67
CA THR A 129 -1.48 6.87 6.86
C THR A 129 -2.30 6.22 5.75
N SER A 130 -3.39 6.89 5.35
CA SER A 130 -4.31 6.36 4.33
C SER A 130 -3.63 6.07 2.99
N ASN A 131 -2.73 6.95 2.52
CA ASN A 131 -2.02 6.72 1.25
C ASN A 131 -1.08 5.52 1.32
N LEU A 132 -0.36 5.37 2.45
CA LEU A 132 0.49 4.20 2.65
C LEU A 132 -0.35 2.92 2.72
N LYS A 133 -1.47 2.95 3.45
CA LYS A 133 -2.40 1.81 3.53
C LYS A 133 -2.99 1.45 2.17
N LEU A 134 -3.36 2.44 1.35
CA LEU A 134 -3.85 2.22 -0.02
C LEU A 134 -2.80 1.55 -0.91
N MET A 135 -1.52 1.94 -0.81
CA MET A 135 -0.43 1.26 -1.51
C MET A 135 -0.38 -0.23 -1.13
N PHE A 136 -0.42 -0.53 0.16
CA PHE A 136 -0.40 -1.92 0.65
C PHE A 136 -1.67 -2.71 0.28
N ASP A 137 -2.86 -2.09 0.32
CA ASP A 137 -4.12 -2.72 -0.11
C ASP A 137 -4.10 -3.10 -1.59
N ARG A 138 -3.41 -2.31 -2.41
CA ARG A 138 -3.18 -2.57 -3.84
C ARG A 138 -2.09 -3.62 -4.08
N LEU A 139 -1.20 -3.86 -3.11
CA LEU A 139 -0.17 -4.89 -3.15
C LEU A 139 -0.64 -6.28 -2.71
N VAL A 140 -1.92 -6.46 -2.34
CA VAL A 140 -2.45 -7.80 -2.02
C VAL A 140 -2.19 -8.82 -3.13
N CYS A 141 -2.14 -8.38 -4.39
CA CYS A 141 -1.86 -9.25 -5.54
C CYS A 141 -0.43 -9.82 -5.56
N MET A 142 0.52 -9.22 -4.84
CA MET A 142 1.87 -9.79 -4.76
C MET A 142 1.90 -11.15 -4.03
N ASN A 143 0.83 -11.45 -3.28
CA ASN A 143 0.68 -12.67 -2.47
C ASN A 143 -0.24 -13.67 -3.18
N GLY A 144 0.29 -14.39 -4.17
CA GLY A 144 -0.45 -15.44 -4.88
C GLY A 144 -1.37 -14.94 -6.00
N GLY A 145 -1.35 -13.64 -6.32
CA GLY A 145 -2.18 -13.08 -7.39
C GLY A 145 -1.86 -13.69 -8.76
N ASN A 146 -2.83 -13.70 -9.67
CA ASN A 146 -2.69 -14.31 -10.98
C ASN A 146 -1.79 -13.47 -11.90
N PRO A 147 -0.67 -14.00 -12.41
CA PRO A 147 0.20 -13.28 -13.35
C PRO A 147 -0.26 -13.40 -14.82
N ARG A 148 -1.35 -14.13 -15.08
CA ARG A 148 -1.85 -14.50 -16.41
C ARG A 148 -3.32 -14.15 -16.55
N GLU A 149 -3.54 -12.85 -16.74
CA GLU A 149 -4.86 -12.26 -16.96
C GLU A 149 -5.62 -12.85 -18.17
N ASP A 150 -4.90 -13.30 -19.18
CA ASP A 150 -5.48 -13.90 -20.39
C ASP A 150 -6.24 -15.21 -20.10
N LEU A 151 -5.89 -15.93 -19.03
CA LEU A 151 -6.57 -17.17 -18.64
C LEU A 151 -7.99 -16.94 -18.12
N ILE A 152 -8.33 -15.69 -17.76
CA ILE A 152 -9.62 -15.34 -17.16
C ILE A 152 -10.38 -14.28 -17.97
N GLU A 153 -9.98 -14.02 -19.22
CA GLU A 153 -10.60 -13.00 -20.07
C GLU A 153 -10.80 -11.64 -19.35
N HIS A 154 -9.73 -11.11 -18.73
CA HIS A 154 -9.72 -9.88 -17.92
C HIS A 154 -10.39 -10.02 -16.55
N LYS A 155 -11.66 -9.64 -16.39
CA LYS A 155 -12.38 -9.64 -15.10
C LYS A 155 -13.55 -10.64 -15.07
N ASN A 156 -13.41 -11.77 -15.76
CA ASN A 156 -14.42 -12.82 -15.73
C ASN A 156 -14.33 -13.62 -14.42
N GLN A 157 -15.32 -13.43 -13.56
CA GLN A 157 -15.38 -14.01 -12.21
C GLN A 157 -15.44 -15.54 -12.26
N GLU A 158 -16.25 -16.12 -13.14
CA GLU A 158 -16.45 -17.57 -13.23
C GLU A 158 -15.19 -18.28 -13.75
N LEU A 159 -14.50 -17.68 -14.72
CA LEU A 159 -13.23 -18.23 -15.20
C LEU A 159 -12.15 -18.16 -14.12
N ALA A 160 -12.09 -17.07 -13.36
CA ALA A 160 -11.17 -16.96 -12.23
C ALA A 160 -11.45 -18.00 -11.13
N MET A 161 -12.71 -18.09 -10.68
CA MET A 161 -13.12 -19.11 -9.70
C MET A 161 -12.80 -20.52 -10.18
N LYS A 162 -12.99 -20.81 -11.47
CA LYS A 162 -12.61 -22.11 -12.04
C LYS A 162 -11.10 -22.31 -12.02
N LEU A 163 -10.32 -21.32 -12.48
CA LEU A 163 -8.86 -21.39 -12.55
C LEU A 163 -8.23 -21.68 -11.19
N GLU A 164 -8.75 -21.10 -10.11
CA GLU A 164 -8.27 -21.32 -8.74
C GLU A 164 -8.39 -22.77 -8.25
N HIS A 165 -9.19 -23.60 -8.91
CA HIS A 165 -9.32 -25.03 -8.64
C HIS A 165 -8.55 -25.93 -9.63
N GLU A 166 -7.93 -25.37 -10.67
CA GLU A 166 -7.16 -26.13 -11.66
C GLU A 166 -5.74 -26.42 -11.13
N PRO A 167 -5.13 -27.58 -11.43
CA PRO A 167 -3.78 -27.91 -10.96
C PRO A 167 -2.69 -26.90 -11.33
N ILE A 168 -2.85 -26.22 -12.48
CA ILE A 168 -1.91 -25.17 -12.93
C ILE A 168 -1.85 -23.97 -11.96
N TRP A 169 -2.87 -23.79 -11.12
CA TRP A 169 -2.91 -22.68 -10.17
C TRP A 169 -1.76 -22.73 -9.16
N GLU A 170 -1.34 -23.92 -8.73
CA GLU A 170 -0.19 -24.10 -7.84
C GLU A 170 1.13 -23.57 -8.45
N GLU A 171 1.23 -23.55 -9.79
CA GLU A 171 2.40 -23.03 -10.51
C GLU A 171 2.35 -21.52 -10.79
N LEU A 172 1.14 -20.93 -10.72
CA LEU A 172 0.86 -19.52 -11.02
C LEU A 172 0.79 -18.67 -9.75
N SER A 173 0.17 -19.19 -8.68
CA SER A 173 -0.08 -18.51 -7.42
C SER A 173 1.17 -18.51 -6.55
N LEU A 174 2.08 -17.59 -6.84
CA LEU A 174 3.35 -17.43 -6.15
C LEU A 174 3.39 -16.12 -5.35
N ASN A 175 4.27 -16.06 -4.36
CA ASN A 175 4.65 -14.78 -3.76
C ASN A 175 5.61 -14.07 -4.72
N HIS A 176 5.11 -13.11 -5.49
CA HIS A 176 5.85 -12.53 -6.62
C HIS A 176 6.99 -11.62 -6.21
N LEU A 177 6.93 -11.08 -4.99
CA LEU A 177 7.92 -10.17 -4.42
C LEU A 177 8.76 -10.81 -3.30
N GLU A 178 8.68 -12.13 -3.15
CA GLU A 178 9.40 -12.89 -2.13
C GLU A 178 10.93 -12.66 -2.15
N GLY A 179 11.54 -12.79 -0.98
CA GLY A 179 12.99 -12.69 -0.79
C GLY A 179 13.47 -11.27 -0.51
N ARG A 180 12.63 -10.24 -0.65
CA ARG A 180 12.95 -8.84 -0.29
C ARG A 180 12.95 -8.60 1.22
N THR A 181 13.56 -7.50 1.65
CA THR A 181 13.51 -7.02 3.04
C THR A 181 12.72 -5.72 3.12
N ALA A 182 11.84 -5.59 4.10
CA ALA A 182 11.15 -4.34 4.42
C ALA A 182 11.56 -3.85 5.82
N GLY A 183 11.89 -2.57 5.92
CA GLY A 183 12.09 -1.86 7.18
C GLY A 183 11.02 -0.78 7.37
N PHE A 184 10.59 -0.57 8.61
CA PHE A 184 9.56 0.40 8.97
C PHE A 184 10.08 1.34 10.05
N PHE A 185 10.13 2.64 9.74
CA PHE A 185 10.37 3.71 10.70
C PHE A 185 9.08 4.50 10.87
N CYS A 186 8.40 4.24 11.98
CA CYS A 186 7.15 4.86 12.38
C CYS A 186 7.43 5.99 13.37
N TYR A 187 6.60 7.04 13.37
CA TYR A 187 6.72 8.09 14.39
C TYR A 187 5.38 8.71 14.76
N GLY A 188 5.29 9.28 15.95
CA GLY A 188 4.07 9.94 16.45
C GLY A 188 4.39 11.09 17.38
N ASP A 189 3.37 11.87 17.74
CA ASP A 189 3.49 13.04 18.60
C ASP A 189 2.92 12.86 20.01
N GLY A 190 2.46 11.66 20.35
CA GLY A 190 1.89 11.35 21.67
C GLY A 190 0.66 12.19 22.02
N GLY A 191 -0.06 12.71 21.01
CA GLY A 191 -1.17 13.64 21.21
C GLY A 191 -0.74 15.08 21.51
N GLY A 192 0.54 15.42 21.30
CA GLY A 192 1.08 16.77 21.49
C GLY A 192 0.78 17.29 22.89
N ASP A 193 0.15 18.47 22.98
CA ASP A 193 -0.27 19.07 24.24
C ASP A 193 -1.74 18.83 24.59
N GLU A 194 -2.39 17.83 23.98
CA GLU A 194 -3.81 17.57 24.19
C GLU A 194 -4.10 16.78 25.48
N LEU A 195 -3.16 15.97 25.97
CA LEU A 195 -3.39 15.08 27.11
C LEU A 195 -3.26 15.80 28.46
N ASP A 196 -4.16 15.51 29.39
CA ASP A 196 -4.08 15.91 30.80
C ASP A 196 -3.20 14.96 31.63
N GLU A 197 -3.05 15.25 32.93
CA GLU A 197 -2.22 14.45 33.86
C GLU A 197 -2.69 13.00 33.99
N SER A 198 -3.93 12.69 33.60
CA SER A 198 -4.48 11.34 33.61
C SER A 198 -4.30 10.61 32.28
N GLY A 199 -3.58 11.19 31.31
CA GLY A 199 -3.41 10.64 29.97
C GLY A 199 -4.62 10.82 29.04
N ARG A 200 -5.62 11.63 29.43
CA ARG A 200 -6.87 11.80 28.66
C ARG A 200 -6.87 13.12 27.89
N PRO A 201 -7.52 13.21 26.72
CA PRO A 201 -7.63 14.50 26.02
C PRO A 201 -8.33 15.54 26.88
N LYS A 202 -7.71 16.71 27.08
CA LYS A 202 -8.19 17.83 27.92
C LYS A 202 -9.62 18.25 27.56
N ILE A 203 -9.94 18.24 26.26
CA ILE A 203 -11.25 18.68 25.72
C ILE A 203 -12.36 17.62 25.85
N LEU A 204 -12.02 16.38 26.21
CA LEU A 204 -12.97 15.28 26.26
C LEU A 204 -13.99 15.51 27.40
N ARG A 205 -15.27 15.66 27.04
CA ARG A 205 -16.36 15.88 28.02
C ARG A 205 -16.73 14.59 28.76
N HIS A 206 -16.78 13.47 28.04
CA HIS A 206 -17.10 12.16 28.57
C HIS A 206 -15.80 11.39 28.83
N LYS A 207 -15.09 11.73 29.91
CA LYS A 207 -13.76 11.17 30.23
C LYS A 207 -13.74 9.64 30.33
N ASN A 208 -14.87 9.04 30.68
CA ASN A 208 -15.05 7.59 30.78
C ASN A 208 -15.14 6.87 29.41
N TYR A 209 -15.11 7.59 28.28
CA TYR A 209 -15.06 6.98 26.94
C TYR A 209 -13.63 6.72 26.46
N PHE A 210 -12.63 7.21 27.18
CA PHE A 210 -11.23 7.00 26.86
C PHE A 210 -10.52 6.58 28.14
N ASP A 211 -10.15 5.31 28.20
CA ASP A 211 -9.28 4.79 29.25
C ASP A 211 -7.88 4.57 28.68
N PRO A 212 -6.87 5.37 29.09
CA PRO A 212 -5.51 5.23 28.56
C PRO A 212 -4.89 3.85 28.79
N ASP A 213 -5.33 3.15 29.84
CA ASP A 213 -4.87 1.78 30.14
C ASP A 213 -5.47 0.73 29.18
N GLU A 214 -6.50 1.10 28.41
CA GLU A 214 -7.15 0.25 27.40
C GLU A 214 -6.81 0.68 25.97
N GLU A 215 -5.75 1.49 25.78
CA GLU A 215 -5.27 1.83 24.44
C GLU A 215 -4.83 0.57 23.65
N PRO A 216 -5.01 0.56 22.31
CA PRO A 216 -4.95 -0.68 21.54
C PRO A 216 -3.55 -1.31 21.40
N PHE A 217 -2.48 -0.60 21.78
CA PHE A 217 -1.10 -1.04 21.55
C PHE A 217 -0.19 -0.72 22.73
N ASP A 218 0.53 -1.73 23.23
CA ASP A 218 1.60 -1.55 24.22
C ASP A 218 2.83 -0.86 23.62
N ASP A 219 3.13 -1.15 22.35
CA ASP A 219 4.16 -0.51 21.55
C ASP A 219 3.52 0.11 20.30
N MET A 220 3.61 1.43 20.18
CA MET A 220 3.00 2.17 19.08
C MET A 220 3.55 1.80 17.69
N ARG A 221 4.67 1.08 17.59
CA ARG A 221 5.08 0.48 16.31
C ARG A 221 4.02 -0.48 15.77
N ASP A 222 3.26 -1.16 16.63
CA ASP A 222 2.26 -2.17 16.28
C ASP A 222 1.04 -1.59 15.55
N THR A 223 0.90 -0.26 15.54
CA THR A 223 -0.01 0.43 14.62
C THR A 223 0.28 0.08 13.15
N TYR A 224 1.51 -0.35 12.81
CA TYR A 224 1.93 -0.79 11.48
C TYR A 224 1.88 -2.31 11.29
N ALA A 225 1.46 -3.07 12.30
CA ALA A 225 1.42 -4.53 12.25
C ALA A 225 0.70 -5.07 10.99
N PRO A 226 -0.44 -4.53 10.53
CA PRO A 226 -1.09 -5.02 9.30
C PRO A 226 -0.18 -4.98 8.06
N LEU A 227 0.67 -3.95 7.92
CA LEU A 227 1.59 -3.82 6.78
C LEU A 227 2.79 -4.77 6.92
N VAL A 228 3.34 -4.85 8.14
CA VAL A 228 4.45 -5.77 8.48
C VAL A 228 4.04 -7.22 8.24
N TRP A 229 2.84 -7.60 8.70
CA TRP A 229 2.31 -8.95 8.52
C TRP A 229 1.97 -9.24 7.06
N GLN A 230 1.48 -8.26 6.29
CA GLN A 230 1.30 -8.44 4.86
C GLN A 230 2.62 -8.70 4.12
N CYS A 231 3.70 -7.99 4.48
CA CYS A 231 5.05 -8.28 3.97
C CYS A 231 5.46 -9.73 4.28
N ARG A 232 5.39 -10.11 5.56
CA ARG A 232 5.79 -11.45 6.02
C ARG A 232 4.97 -12.55 5.36
N TYR A 233 3.65 -12.35 5.23
CA TYR A 233 2.74 -13.28 4.54
C TYR A 233 3.14 -13.45 3.07
N GLY A 234 3.61 -12.38 2.42
CA GLY A 234 4.07 -12.36 1.04
C GLY A 234 5.53 -12.74 0.80
N GLY A 235 6.23 -13.28 1.80
CA GLY A 235 7.64 -13.65 1.69
C GLY A 235 8.61 -12.46 1.62
N VAL A 236 8.15 -11.24 1.89
CA VAL A 236 9.01 -10.07 2.14
C VAL A 236 9.31 -10.04 3.63
N GLU A 237 10.54 -10.33 4.03
CA GLU A 237 10.87 -10.33 5.45
C GLU A 237 10.79 -8.91 6.00
N ALA A 238 10.21 -8.76 7.20
CA ALA A 238 10.16 -7.50 7.93
C ALA A 238 10.68 -7.77 9.35
N PRO A 239 12.00 -7.75 9.57
CA PRO A 239 12.62 -8.09 10.85
C PRO A 239 12.22 -7.11 11.96
N ASP A 240 12.04 -7.60 13.19
CA ASP A 240 11.64 -6.74 14.33
C ASP A 240 12.68 -5.65 14.64
N ASN A 241 13.97 -5.91 14.41
CA ASN A 241 15.03 -4.91 14.59
C ASN A 241 15.03 -3.82 13.51
N LEU A 242 14.29 -4.01 12.40
CA LEU A 242 14.06 -3.00 11.37
C LEU A 242 12.67 -2.35 11.47
N TRP A 243 11.88 -2.68 12.50
CA TRP A 243 10.58 -2.08 12.78
C TRP A 243 10.63 -1.27 14.07
N ARG A 244 10.73 0.06 13.91
CA ARG A 244 11.00 1.01 14.99
C ARG A 244 9.92 2.09 15.03
N TYR A 245 9.51 2.47 16.24
CA TYR A 245 8.70 3.64 16.51
C TYR A 245 9.48 4.67 17.31
N VAL A 246 9.31 5.96 16.99
CA VAL A 246 9.87 7.08 17.75
C VAL A 246 8.78 8.11 18.03
N GLU A 247 8.54 8.40 19.30
CA GLU A 247 7.64 9.46 19.75
C GLU A 247 8.42 10.75 20.01
N PHE A 248 7.89 11.90 19.57
CA PHE A 248 8.47 13.21 19.89
C PHE A 248 7.47 14.35 19.73
N GLY A 249 7.69 15.44 20.47
CA GLY A 249 6.79 16.60 20.50
C GLY A 249 5.68 16.51 21.55
N GLN A 250 5.80 15.58 22.51
CA GLN A 250 4.92 15.48 23.66
C GLN A 250 4.90 16.80 24.44
N GLY A 251 3.71 17.26 24.81
CA GLY A 251 3.49 18.52 25.51
C GLY A 251 3.65 19.78 24.65
N LYS A 252 3.95 19.66 23.35
CA LYS A 252 4.09 20.79 22.43
C LYS A 252 2.86 20.95 21.55
N LYS A 253 2.66 22.17 21.04
CA LYS A 253 1.69 22.40 19.96
C LYS A 253 2.13 21.66 18.70
N TYR A 254 1.19 21.17 17.88
CA TYR A 254 1.53 20.56 16.59
C TYR A 254 2.36 21.50 15.70
N SER A 255 2.12 22.82 15.75
CA SER A 255 2.91 23.83 15.03
C SER A 255 4.36 23.94 15.50
N GLU A 256 4.68 23.48 16.71
CA GLU A 256 6.01 23.46 17.33
C GLU A 256 6.65 22.05 17.24
N ASN A 257 5.99 21.15 16.52
CA ASN A 257 6.48 19.84 16.17
C ASN A 257 6.41 19.71 14.64
N GLN A 258 7.36 20.34 13.93
CA GLN A 258 7.50 20.28 12.47
C GLN A 258 8.85 19.63 12.08
N ALA A 259 9.25 19.66 10.81
CA ALA A 259 10.45 18.98 10.34
C ALA A 259 11.74 19.60 10.90
N GLU A 260 11.79 20.93 10.97
CA GLU A 260 12.87 21.72 11.56
C GLU A 260 13.06 21.46 13.06
N HIS A 261 11.98 21.07 13.75
CA HIS A 261 12.01 20.77 15.17
C HIS A 261 12.68 19.41 15.46
N MET A 262 12.72 18.47 14.50
CA MET A 262 13.46 17.21 14.69
C MET A 262 14.96 17.42 14.92
N ALA A 263 15.51 18.57 14.51
CA ALA A 263 16.89 18.95 14.76
C ALA A 263 17.16 19.39 16.21
N THR A 264 16.12 19.85 16.91
CA THR A 264 16.22 20.38 18.28
C THR A 264 15.60 19.45 19.32
N GLU A 265 14.69 18.57 18.90
CA GLU A 265 14.23 17.44 19.72
C GLU A 265 15.39 16.50 20.04
N THR A 266 15.42 16.02 21.27
CA THR A 266 16.49 15.12 21.69
C THR A 266 16.32 13.78 20.96
N ASN A 267 17.38 13.34 20.29
CA ASN A 267 17.57 12.00 19.68
C ASN A 267 16.80 11.64 18.40
N VAL A 268 15.81 12.39 17.90
CA VAL A 268 15.04 11.96 16.69
C VAL A 268 15.94 11.61 15.50
N PHE A 269 16.92 12.47 15.16
CA PHE A 269 17.87 12.17 14.09
C PHE A 269 18.89 11.09 14.46
N ALA A 270 19.26 10.96 15.73
CA ALA A 270 20.19 9.93 16.16
C ALA A 270 19.53 8.53 16.07
N ASP A 271 18.29 8.40 16.54
CA ASP A 271 17.51 7.17 16.48
C ASP A 271 17.20 6.76 15.04
N PHE A 272 16.94 7.74 14.16
CA PHE A 272 16.75 7.50 12.74
C PHE A 272 18.03 7.10 12.02
N ASP A 273 19.16 7.75 12.34
CA ASP A 273 20.47 7.41 11.79
C ASP A 273 20.90 6.01 12.19
N GLU A 274 20.71 5.65 13.47
CA GLU A 274 21.01 4.31 13.98
C GLU A 274 20.14 3.25 13.28
N TRP A 275 18.84 3.50 13.12
CA TRP A 275 17.96 2.62 12.36
C TRP A 275 18.40 2.50 10.89
N THR A 276 18.83 3.60 10.27
CA THR A 276 19.33 3.60 8.90
C THR A 276 20.60 2.77 8.76
N ASP A 277 21.52 2.87 9.72
CA ASP A 277 22.75 2.08 9.75
C ASP A 277 22.45 0.59 9.95
N GLN A 278 21.52 0.26 10.85
CA GLN A 278 21.04 -1.11 11.07
C GLN A 278 20.38 -1.68 9.81
N PHE A 279 19.55 -0.88 9.14
CA PHE A 279 18.93 -1.25 7.87
C PHE A 279 20.00 -1.55 6.81
N ALA A 280 20.94 -0.64 6.60
CA ALA A 280 22.02 -0.80 5.61
C ALA A 280 22.88 -2.04 5.90
N ALA A 281 23.26 -2.24 7.17
CA ALA A 281 24.04 -3.41 7.57
C ALA A 281 23.27 -4.72 7.31
N PHE A 282 22.00 -4.78 7.71
CA PHE A 282 21.16 -5.97 7.55
C PHE A 282 20.96 -6.32 6.07
N VAL A 283 20.50 -5.37 5.25
CA VAL A 283 20.19 -5.63 3.83
C VAL A 283 21.46 -5.86 3.02
N GLY A 284 22.55 -5.16 3.35
CA GLY A 284 23.86 -5.36 2.72
C GLY A 284 24.45 -6.73 3.02
N GLN A 285 24.32 -7.21 4.26
CA GLN A 285 24.74 -8.56 4.65
C GLN A 285 23.92 -9.65 3.96
N LYS A 286 22.61 -9.46 3.84
CA LYS A 286 21.72 -10.39 3.13
C LYS A 286 22.07 -10.49 1.64
N GLY A 287 22.39 -9.36 1.02
CA GLY A 287 22.71 -9.29 -0.40
C GLY A 287 21.49 -9.13 -1.30
N LYS A 288 21.75 -9.14 -2.61
CA LYS A 288 20.74 -8.86 -3.64
C LYS A 288 19.75 -10.02 -3.78
N VAL A 289 18.53 -9.68 -4.15
CA VAL A 289 17.41 -10.61 -4.31
C VAL A 289 17.32 -11.06 -5.76
N GLU A 290 17.16 -12.37 -5.97
CA GLU A 290 16.88 -12.89 -7.30
C GLU A 290 15.47 -12.48 -7.74
N PRO A 291 15.27 -12.04 -8.99
CA PRO A 291 13.95 -11.72 -9.48
C PRO A 291 12.97 -12.88 -9.44
N GLY A 292 11.71 -12.59 -9.13
CA GLY A 292 10.62 -13.56 -9.19
C GLY A 292 10.33 -14.03 -10.62
N LYS A 293 9.63 -15.16 -10.75
CA LYS A 293 9.23 -15.76 -12.04
C LYS A 293 8.38 -14.80 -12.89
N TYR A 294 7.46 -14.07 -12.25
CA TYR A 294 6.59 -13.09 -12.88
C TYR A 294 6.97 -11.70 -12.37
N ARG A 295 7.54 -10.88 -13.26
CA ARG A 295 8.03 -9.55 -12.93
C ARG A 295 6.94 -8.51 -13.16
N ALA A 296 6.89 -7.52 -12.28
CA ALA A 296 6.17 -6.27 -12.56
C ALA A 296 7.02 -5.33 -13.42
N TYR A 297 8.34 -5.38 -13.28
CA TYR A 297 9.26 -4.70 -14.17
C TYR A 297 9.17 -5.27 -15.60
N GLY A 298 8.93 -4.40 -16.57
CA GLY A 298 8.74 -4.79 -17.97
C GLY A 298 7.36 -5.37 -18.27
N TYR A 299 6.43 -5.36 -17.31
CA TYR A 299 5.05 -5.77 -17.56
C TYR A 299 4.34 -4.74 -18.45
N GLU A 300 3.78 -5.22 -19.56
CA GLU A 300 2.88 -4.45 -20.42
C GLU A 300 1.49 -5.04 -20.29
N ALA A 301 0.53 -4.23 -19.84
CA ALA A 301 -0.85 -4.68 -19.67
C ALA A 301 -1.45 -5.11 -21.02
N PRO A 302 -2.09 -6.29 -21.10
CA PRO A 302 -2.75 -6.71 -22.33
C PRO A 302 -3.95 -5.80 -22.63
N GLY A 303 -4.21 -5.54 -23.91
CA GLY A 303 -5.40 -4.78 -24.31
C GLY A 303 -6.70 -5.55 -23.99
N HIS A 304 -7.64 -4.90 -23.31
CA HIS A 304 -8.87 -5.54 -22.82
C HIS A 304 -10.18 -4.96 -23.39
N LEU A 305 -10.14 -4.10 -24.42
CA LEU A 305 -11.33 -3.42 -24.98
C LEU A 305 -12.52 -4.35 -25.30
N LEU A 306 -12.27 -5.51 -25.92
CA LEU A 306 -13.33 -6.47 -26.22
C LEU A 306 -13.91 -7.10 -24.96
N ASN A 307 -13.08 -7.37 -23.95
CA ASN A 307 -13.50 -7.93 -22.67
C ASN A 307 -14.29 -6.89 -21.86
N ASP A 308 -13.90 -5.62 -21.89
CA ASP A 308 -14.65 -4.53 -21.25
C ASP A 308 -16.05 -4.39 -21.83
N LEU A 309 -16.19 -4.49 -23.16
CA LEU A 309 -17.49 -4.47 -23.81
C LEU A 309 -18.37 -5.65 -23.38
N LYS A 310 -17.80 -6.84 -23.24
CA LYS A 310 -18.51 -8.03 -22.72
C LYS A 310 -18.96 -7.80 -21.26
N LEU A 311 -18.09 -7.25 -20.42
CA LEU A 311 -18.38 -6.98 -19.01
C LEU A 311 -19.48 -5.94 -18.85
N LYS A 312 -19.41 -4.84 -19.61
CA LYS A 312 -20.46 -3.82 -19.61
C LYS A 312 -21.81 -4.38 -20.04
N TRP A 313 -21.84 -5.25 -21.05
CA TRP A 313 -23.06 -5.94 -21.46
C TRP A 313 -23.60 -6.86 -20.38
N ARG A 314 -22.72 -7.57 -19.66
CA ARG A 314 -23.08 -8.39 -18.51
C ARG A 314 -23.67 -7.56 -17.37
N GLU A 315 -23.07 -6.43 -17.02
CA GLU A 315 -23.58 -5.52 -15.99
C GLU A 315 -25.00 -5.04 -16.31
N ILE A 316 -25.26 -4.69 -17.57
CA ILE A 316 -26.60 -4.28 -18.02
C ILE A 316 -27.62 -5.41 -17.84
N LYS A 317 -27.26 -6.65 -18.16
CA LYS A 317 -28.13 -7.81 -17.97
C LYS A 317 -28.44 -8.08 -16.49
N ILE A 318 -27.43 -8.01 -15.62
CA ILE A 318 -27.62 -8.17 -14.17
C ILE A 318 -28.55 -7.07 -13.65
N GLY A 319 -28.32 -5.81 -14.04
CA GLY A 319 -29.19 -4.69 -13.66
C GLY A 319 -30.64 -4.78 -14.18
N LEU A 320 -30.92 -5.69 -15.12
CA LEU A 320 -32.25 -6.01 -15.66
C LEU A 320 -32.87 -7.27 -15.02
N GLY A 321 -32.27 -7.87 -13.99
CA GLY A 321 -32.79 -9.10 -13.37
C GLY A 321 -32.48 -10.38 -14.15
N HIS A 322 -31.41 -10.34 -14.96
CA HIS A 322 -30.99 -11.48 -15.77
C HIS A 322 -29.51 -11.82 -15.54
N PRO A 323 -29.12 -12.21 -14.32
CA PRO A 323 -27.76 -12.64 -14.05
C PRO A 323 -27.40 -13.90 -14.85
N PRO A 324 -26.10 -14.14 -15.13
CA PRO A 324 -25.67 -15.39 -15.76
C PRO A 324 -26.11 -16.59 -14.92
N ALA A 325 -26.58 -17.66 -15.58
CA ALA A 325 -26.97 -18.89 -14.89
C ALA A 325 -25.79 -19.46 -14.08
N ASP A 326 -26.10 -20.07 -12.92
CA ASP A 326 -25.14 -20.65 -11.96
C ASP A 326 -24.09 -19.67 -11.38
N SER A 327 -24.21 -18.37 -11.65
CA SER A 327 -23.33 -17.34 -11.10
C SER A 327 -23.66 -16.97 -9.66
N SER A 328 -22.72 -16.31 -8.97
CA SER A 328 -22.94 -15.80 -7.62
C SER A 328 -24.13 -14.83 -7.53
N PRO A 329 -24.29 -13.84 -8.45
CA PRO A 329 -25.50 -13.00 -8.48
C PRO A 329 -26.80 -13.78 -8.61
N ALA A 330 -26.86 -14.79 -9.50
CA ALA A 330 -28.07 -15.61 -9.65
C ALA A 330 -28.43 -16.36 -8.37
N ARG A 331 -27.44 -16.95 -7.69
CA ARG A 331 -27.66 -17.64 -6.40
C ARG A 331 -28.08 -16.67 -5.29
N GLN A 332 -27.54 -15.46 -5.26
CA GLN A 332 -27.94 -14.45 -4.29
C GLN A 332 -29.39 -13.99 -4.49
N GLU A 333 -29.82 -13.86 -5.74
CA GLU A 333 -31.21 -13.56 -6.11
C GLU A 333 -32.15 -14.71 -5.73
N GLU A 334 -31.79 -15.97 -6.04
CA GLU A 334 -32.56 -17.16 -5.65
C GLU A 334 -32.73 -17.29 -4.12
N LEU A 335 -31.74 -16.83 -3.36
CA LEU A 335 -31.73 -16.84 -1.90
C LEU A 335 -32.33 -15.57 -1.26
N ASP A 336 -32.80 -14.60 -2.06
CA ASP A 336 -33.30 -13.29 -1.60
C ASP A 336 -32.32 -12.56 -0.67
N LEU A 337 -31.01 -12.68 -0.95
CA LEU A 337 -29.96 -12.05 -0.14
C LEU A 337 -29.79 -10.57 -0.48
N ASN A 338 -29.86 -10.23 -1.77
CA ASN A 338 -29.67 -8.88 -2.28
C ASN A 338 -30.71 -8.55 -3.36
N LYS A 339 -31.23 -7.33 -3.34
CA LYS A 339 -32.14 -6.79 -4.37
C LYS A 339 -31.35 -5.93 -5.34
N ASP A 340 -30.53 -6.58 -6.17
CA ASP A 340 -29.54 -5.93 -7.03
C ASP A 340 -30.11 -5.42 -8.37
N GLU A 341 -31.38 -5.67 -8.66
CA GLU A 341 -32.07 -5.15 -9.84
C GLU A 341 -32.11 -3.61 -9.82
N THR A 342 -31.21 -2.97 -10.56
CA THR A 342 -31.22 -1.52 -10.71
C THR A 342 -30.62 -1.08 -12.04
N LEU A 343 -31.36 -0.20 -12.72
CA LEU A 343 -30.86 0.57 -13.87
C LEU A 343 -30.15 1.86 -13.43
N ARG A 344 -30.05 2.11 -12.12
CA ARG A 344 -29.43 3.31 -11.54
C ARG A 344 -28.33 2.92 -10.52
N PRO A 345 -27.24 2.27 -10.96
CA PRO A 345 -26.17 1.81 -10.06
C PRO A 345 -25.43 2.96 -9.36
N LYS A 346 -25.52 4.20 -9.87
CA LYS A 346 -24.90 5.38 -9.27
C LYS A 346 -25.66 5.96 -8.08
N LYS A 347 -26.92 5.56 -7.88
CA LYS A 347 -27.74 6.08 -6.79
C LYS A 347 -27.35 5.40 -5.49
N SER A 348 -27.08 6.17 -4.46
CA SER A 348 -26.66 5.62 -3.16
C SER A 348 -27.79 4.85 -2.48
N GLU A 349 -27.44 3.86 -1.65
CA GLU A 349 -28.42 3.10 -0.86
C GLU A 349 -29.29 4.02 0.03
N GLY A 350 -28.69 5.08 0.58
CA GLY A 350 -29.42 6.07 1.38
C GLY A 350 -30.46 6.86 0.57
N GLU A 351 -30.24 7.10 -0.72
CA GLU A 351 -31.25 7.72 -1.59
C GLU A 351 -32.33 6.72 -2.01
N LYS A 352 -31.96 5.46 -2.28
CA LYS A 352 -32.93 4.40 -2.58
C LYS A 352 -33.89 4.21 -1.42
N LEU A 353 -33.37 4.10 -0.19
CA LEU A 353 -34.16 3.93 1.04
C LEU A 353 -35.13 5.10 1.33
N ARG A 354 -34.76 6.33 0.97
CA ARG A 354 -35.61 7.50 1.21
C ARG A 354 -36.72 7.67 0.18
N GLU A 355 -36.62 6.99 -0.95
CA GLU A 355 -37.63 7.03 -2.02
C GLU A 355 -38.52 5.79 -2.09
N SER A 356 -38.16 4.71 -1.36
CA SER A 356 -38.88 3.43 -1.31
C SER A 356 -40.11 3.46 -0.43
#